data_AF-A0A6V6YY08-F1
#
_entry.id   AF-A0A6V6YY08-F1
#
_cell.length_a   1.000
_cell.length_b   1.000
_cell.length_c   1.000
_cell.angle_alpha   90.00
_cell.angle_beta   90.00
_cell.angle_gamma   90.00
#
_symmetry.space_group_name_H-M   'P 1'
#
loop_
_entity.id
_entity.type
_entity.pdbx_description
1 polymer ?
#
loop_
_entity_poly.entity_id
_entity_poly.type
_entity_poly.pdbx_seq_one_letter_code
_entity_poly.pdbx_strand_id
1 'polypeptide(L)'
;MWDEKTYLIHSSEENLTLHISELTDDYLDFTEKWTRMAPAGHNEAPAIFKKDGIYYMITSGCTGWEPNEARSFKSNSIWGPWESIGNPCTGKDADLTFHSQSTYILPA
;
A
#
# COMPACT_ATOMS: atom_id res chain seq x y z
N MET A 1 -4.44 -21.53 -17.48
CA MET A 1 -3.18 -20.75 -17.50
C MET A 1 -3.45 -19.54 -16.63
N TRP A 2 -2.84 -19.49 -15.46
CA TRP A 2 -3.07 -18.44 -14.48
C TRP A 2 -2.07 -17.32 -14.80
N ASP A 3 -2.52 -16.25 -15.42
CA ASP A 3 -1.72 -15.02 -15.51
C ASP A 3 -2.01 -14.17 -14.26
N GLU A 4 -1.68 -14.71 -13.08
CA GLU A 4 -1.61 -13.90 -11.86
C GLU A 4 -0.23 -13.26 -11.82
N LYS A 5 -0.20 -11.96 -12.12
CA LYS A 5 1.02 -11.15 -12.06
C LYS A 5 1.34 -10.77 -10.62
N THR A 6 2.63 -10.71 -10.30
CA THR A 6 3.15 -10.36 -8.98
C THR A 6 3.72 -8.94 -9.00
N TYR A 7 3.55 -8.22 -7.89
CA TYR A 7 3.98 -6.84 -7.77
C TYR A 7 4.80 -6.62 -6.51
N LEU A 8 5.91 -5.90 -6.61
CA LEU A 8 6.59 -5.32 -5.46
C LEU A 8 6.02 -3.93 -5.19
N ILE A 9 5.71 -3.64 -3.93
CA ILE A 9 5.26 -2.34 -3.46
C ILE A 9 6.26 -1.86 -2.41
N HIS A 10 6.87 -0.71 -2.63
CA HIS A 10 7.89 -0.19 -1.72
C HIS A 10 7.91 1.34 -1.68
N SER A 11 8.34 1.90 -0.55
CA SER A 11 8.68 3.32 -0.44
C SER A 11 9.88 3.65 -1.30
N SER A 12 9.80 4.78 -2.00
CA SER A 12 10.79 5.27 -2.95
C SER A 12 10.83 6.80 -2.89
N GLU A 13 11.75 7.41 -3.64
CA GLU A 13 11.89 8.87 -3.72
C GLU A 13 12.04 9.51 -2.34
N GLU A 14 13.02 9.07 -1.55
CA GLU A 14 13.25 9.57 -0.17
C GLU A 14 12.02 9.38 0.73
N ASN A 15 11.34 8.24 0.59
CA ASN A 15 10.11 7.87 1.31
C ASN A 15 8.89 8.76 0.99
N LEU A 16 8.94 9.56 -0.07
CA LEU A 16 7.85 10.44 -0.45
C LEU A 16 6.73 9.71 -1.20
N THR A 17 7.08 8.67 -1.96
CA THR A 17 6.20 8.08 -2.97
C THR A 17 6.32 6.55 -2.94
N LEU A 18 5.17 5.85 -2.95
CA LEU A 18 5.17 4.39 -3.15
C LEU A 18 5.33 4.06 -4.63
N HIS A 19 6.24 3.14 -4.94
CA HIS A 19 6.36 2.53 -6.27
C HIS A 19 5.67 1.18 -6.26
N ILE A 20 5.00 0.86 -7.37
CA ILE A 20 4.42 -0.47 -7.64
C ILE A 20 5.02 -0.99 -8.93
N SER A 21 5.80 -2.07 -8.85
CA SER A 21 6.56 -2.63 -9.97
C SER A 21 6.14 -4.08 -10.23
N GLU A 22 5.86 -4.43 -11.48
CA GLU A 22 5.56 -5.80 -11.89
C GLU A 22 6.84 -6.64 -11.94
N LEU A 23 6.79 -7.82 -11.32
CA LEU A 23 7.90 -8.77 -11.31
C LEU A 23 7.87 -9.67 -12.55
N THR A 24 9.04 -10.19 -12.93
CA THR A 24 9.16 -11.30 -13.88
C THR A 24 8.42 -12.53 -13.37
N ASP A 25 8.10 -13.47 -14.26
CA ASP A 25 7.29 -14.65 -13.90
C ASP A 25 7.99 -15.59 -12.89
N ASP A 26 9.32 -15.50 -12.75
CA ASP A 26 10.10 -16.21 -11.72
C ASP A 26 10.23 -15.43 -10.39
N TYR A 27 9.69 -14.20 -10.34
CA TYR A 27 9.70 -13.27 -9.21
C TYR A 27 11.09 -12.81 -8.75
N LEU A 28 12.13 -12.98 -9.59
CA LEU A 28 13.51 -12.66 -9.23
C LEU A 28 13.98 -11.29 -9.74
N ASP A 29 13.24 -10.68 -10.68
CA ASP A 29 13.57 -9.37 -11.24
C ASP A 29 12.30 -8.57 -11.55
N PHE A 30 12.48 -7.33 -11.98
CA PHE A 30 11.43 -6.45 -12.45
C PHE A 30 11.24 -6.56 -13.96
N THR A 31 9.99 -6.39 -14.39
CA THR A 31 9.72 -5.96 -15.75
C THR A 31 9.96 -4.45 -15.89
N GLU A 32 9.75 -3.88 -17.07
CA GLU A 32 9.80 -2.43 -17.28
C GLU A 32 8.53 -1.70 -16.84
N LYS A 33 7.51 -2.43 -16.36
CA LYS A 33 6.20 -1.87 -16.02
C LYS A 33 6.11 -1.53 -14.53
N TRP A 34 5.96 -0.25 -14.25
CA TRP A 34 5.78 0.25 -12.90
C TRP A 34 4.93 1.53 -12.87
N THR A 35 4.46 1.91 -11.68
CA THR A 35 3.74 3.17 -11.46
C THR A 35 4.06 3.79 -10.10
N ARG A 36 3.70 5.07 -9.94
CA ARG A 36 3.72 5.78 -8.66
C ARG A 36 2.32 5.77 -8.05
N MET A 37 2.24 5.44 -6.78
CA MET A 37 1.03 5.53 -5.97
C MET A 37 1.17 6.67 -4.96
N ALA A 38 0.15 7.53 -4.88
CA ALA A 38 0.05 8.69 -3.98
C ALA A 38 1.37 9.47 -3.79
N PRO A 39 1.92 10.07 -4.87
CA PRO A 39 3.19 10.77 -4.82
C PRO A 39 3.19 11.93 -3.82
N ALA A 40 4.35 12.17 -3.21
CA ALA A 40 4.57 13.20 -2.18
C ALA A 40 3.68 13.06 -0.92
N GLY A 41 3.22 11.83 -0.62
CA GLY A 41 2.36 11.55 0.52
C GLY A 41 3.10 11.19 1.81
N HIS A 42 4.37 10.74 1.74
CA HIS A 42 5.06 10.06 2.86
C HIS A 42 4.26 8.85 3.37
N ASN A 43 3.85 7.97 2.46
CA ASN A 43 3.14 6.74 2.80
C ASN A 43 4.15 5.60 2.99
N GLU A 44 4.16 5.01 4.18
CA GLU A 44 5.08 3.95 4.60
C GLU A 44 4.32 2.67 4.96
N ALA A 45 5.06 1.58 5.19
CA ALA A 45 4.51 0.31 5.70
C ALA A 45 3.27 -0.22 4.93
N PRO A 46 3.33 -0.36 3.59
CA PRO A 46 2.18 -0.74 2.77
C PRO A 46 1.74 -2.19 3.03
N ALA A 47 0.44 -2.37 3.31
CA ALA A 47 -0.23 -3.67 3.36
C ALA A 47 -1.40 -3.67 2.37
N ILE A 48 -1.33 -4.54 1.34
CA ILE A 48 -2.30 -4.61 0.23
C ILE A 48 -3.11 -5.91 0.27
N PHE A 49 -4.37 -5.84 -0.13
CA PHE A 49 -5.19 -7.00 -0.47
C PHE A 49 -6.16 -6.68 -1.61
N LYS A 50 -6.75 -7.72 -2.21
CA LYS A 50 -7.79 -7.58 -3.23
C LYS A 50 -9.07 -8.26 -2.77
N LYS A 51 -10.20 -7.58 -2.89
CA LYS A 51 -11.53 -8.10 -2.54
C LYS A 51 -12.55 -7.66 -3.58
N ASP A 52 -13.34 -8.59 -4.09
CA ASP A 52 -14.43 -8.33 -5.05
C ASP A 52 -13.98 -7.49 -6.28
N GLY A 53 -12.77 -7.76 -6.77
CA GLY A 53 -12.18 -7.04 -7.91
C GLY A 53 -11.48 -5.72 -7.57
N ILE A 54 -11.60 -5.23 -6.34
CA ILE A 54 -11.02 -3.95 -5.89
C ILE A 54 -9.74 -4.21 -5.08
N TYR A 55 -8.68 -3.47 -5.39
CA TYR A 55 -7.46 -3.42 -4.59
C TYR A 55 -7.64 -2.42 -3.45
N TYR A 56 -7.23 -2.81 -2.25
CA TYR A 56 -7.19 -1.97 -1.07
C TYR A 56 -5.79 -1.97 -0.49
N MET A 57 -5.31 -0.81 -0.05
CA MET A 57 -4.00 -0.67 0.58
C MET A 57 -4.14 0.15 1.87
N ILE A 58 -3.52 -0.31 2.95
CA ILE A 58 -3.33 0.44 4.19
C ILE A 58 -1.85 0.81 4.30
N THR A 59 -1.58 2.05 4.68
CA THR A 59 -0.23 2.59 4.90
C THR A 59 -0.20 3.40 6.19
N SER A 60 0.99 3.69 6.71
CA SER A 60 1.20 4.70 7.74
C SER A 60 1.75 6.00 7.15
N GLY A 61 1.81 7.05 7.96
CA GLY A 61 2.71 8.19 7.75
C GLY A 61 4.16 7.87 8.11
N CYS A 62 5.05 8.84 7.92
CA CYS A 62 6.50 8.74 8.19
C CYS A 62 6.89 9.59 9.42
N THR A 63 6.71 9.04 10.62
CA THR A 63 7.01 9.70 11.92
C THR A 63 8.04 8.94 12.76
N GLY A 64 8.94 8.19 12.11
CA GLY A 64 9.90 7.34 12.80
C GLY A 64 9.19 6.23 13.60
N TRP A 65 9.45 6.17 14.91
CA TRP A 65 8.85 5.17 15.81
C TRP A 65 7.52 5.60 16.42
N GLU A 66 7.17 6.89 16.34
CA GLU A 66 5.90 7.36 16.89
C GLU A 66 4.74 6.84 16.03
N PRO A 67 3.73 6.19 16.62
CA PRO A 67 2.56 5.77 15.86
C PRO A 67 1.80 7.00 15.34
N ASN A 68 1.11 6.82 14.22
CA ASN A 68 0.38 7.89 13.55
C ASN A 68 -0.94 7.36 12.96
N GLU A 69 -1.71 8.28 12.40
CA GLU A 69 -2.98 7.97 11.76
C GLU A 69 -2.76 7.11 10.50
N ALA A 70 -3.36 5.91 10.49
CA ALA A 70 -3.38 5.06 9.33
C ALA A 70 -4.08 5.74 8.14
N ARG A 71 -3.63 5.39 6.94
CA ARG A 71 -4.20 5.87 5.69
C ARG A 71 -4.62 4.66 4.87
N SER A 72 -5.70 4.81 4.13
CA SER A 72 -6.17 3.73 3.26
C SER A 72 -6.59 4.24 1.90
N PHE A 73 -6.43 3.37 0.90
CA PHE A 73 -6.63 3.66 -0.50
C PHE A 73 -7.33 2.50 -1.19
N LYS A 74 -8.07 2.78 -2.27
CA LYS A 74 -8.66 1.76 -3.14
C LYS A 74 -8.36 2.04 -4.61
N SER A 75 -8.35 0.99 -5.43
CA SER A 75 -8.34 1.10 -6.88
C SER A 75 -8.97 -0.11 -7.56
N ASN A 76 -9.59 0.10 -8.73
CA ASN A 76 -10.06 -1.00 -9.59
C ASN A 76 -8.91 -1.63 -10.41
N SER A 77 -7.72 -1.06 -10.37
CA SER A 77 -6.53 -1.53 -11.09
C SER A 77 -5.31 -1.31 -10.20
N ILE A 78 -4.39 -2.29 -10.16
CA ILE A 78 -3.10 -2.12 -9.44
C ILE A 78 -2.32 -0.89 -9.96
N TRP A 79 -2.53 -0.53 -11.24
CA TRP A 79 -1.91 0.60 -11.91
C TRP A 79 -2.55 1.96 -11.57
N GLY A 80 -3.59 1.96 -10.75
CA GLY A 80 -4.33 3.15 -10.39
C GLY A 80 -5.42 3.53 -11.41
N PRO A 81 -6.03 4.73 -11.24
CA PRO A 81 -5.74 5.69 -10.17
C PRO A 81 -6.10 5.13 -8.79
N TRP A 82 -5.33 5.50 -7.77
CA TRP A 82 -5.58 5.14 -6.37
C TRP A 82 -6.34 6.28 -5.67
N GLU A 83 -7.51 5.98 -5.12
CA GLU A 83 -8.36 6.92 -4.39
C GLU A 83 -8.12 6.76 -2.89
N SER A 84 -7.82 7.86 -2.18
CA SER A 84 -7.77 7.86 -0.71
C SER A 84 -9.18 7.72 -0.14
N ILE A 85 -9.33 6.83 0.84
CA ILE A 85 -10.59 6.59 1.57
C ILE A 85 -10.46 6.86 3.07
N GLY A 86 -9.37 7.53 3.49
CA GLY A 86 -9.17 8.03 4.85
C GLY A 86 -8.59 7.00 5.82
N ASN A 87 -8.73 7.27 7.12
CA ASN A 87 -8.29 6.37 8.19
C ASN A 87 -9.31 5.22 8.38
N PRO A 88 -8.90 3.95 8.22
CA PRO A 88 -9.81 2.81 8.40
C PRO A 88 -10.06 2.47 9.88
N CYS A 89 -9.25 2.99 10.81
CA CYS A 89 -9.39 2.72 12.23
C CYS A 89 -10.56 3.51 12.83
N THR A 90 -11.27 2.91 13.78
CA THR A 90 -12.37 3.56 14.50
C THR A 90 -12.28 3.24 15.99
N GLY A 91 -12.79 4.14 16.83
CA GLY A 91 -12.76 3.99 18.29
C GLY A 91 -11.62 4.74 18.97
N LYS A 92 -11.37 4.39 20.24
CA LYS A 92 -10.34 5.03 21.06
C LYS A 92 -8.95 4.75 20.47
N ASP A 93 -8.12 5.79 20.37
CA ASP A 93 -6.74 5.76 19.84
C ASP A 93 -6.63 5.36 18.35
N ALA A 94 -7.71 5.54 17.58
CA ALA A 94 -7.72 5.29 16.13
C ALA A 94 -6.81 6.25 15.34
N ASP A 95 -6.58 7.45 15.86
CA ASP A 95 -5.63 8.44 15.34
C ASP A 95 -4.16 8.05 15.56
N LEU A 96 -3.90 7.02 16.35
CA LEU A 96 -2.58 6.41 16.56
C LEU A 96 -2.52 4.97 16.01
N THR A 97 -3.51 4.55 15.22
CA THR A 97 -3.62 3.16 14.75
C THR A 97 -3.50 2.17 15.92
N PHE A 98 -4.13 2.50 17.05
CA PHE A 98 -4.06 1.72 18.30
C PHE A 98 -2.63 1.47 18.80
N HIS A 99 -1.75 2.48 18.66
CA HIS A 99 -0.32 2.40 18.99
C HIS A 99 0.45 1.38 18.16
N SER A 100 0.12 1.27 16.87
CA SER A 100 0.73 0.30 15.95
C SER A 100 1.04 0.89 14.57
N GLN A 101 1.69 0.09 13.73
CA GLN A 101 1.98 0.39 12.34
C GLN A 101 1.61 -0.84 11.50
N SER A 102 1.03 -0.64 10.31
CA SER A 102 0.61 -1.73 9.43
C SER A 102 1.79 -2.62 9.01
N THR A 103 1.52 -3.90 8.77
CA THR A 103 2.54 -4.84 8.26
C THR A 103 1.99 -5.80 7.21
N TYR A 104 0.83 -6.41 7.47
CA TYR A 104 0.25 -7.41 6.58
C TYR A 104 -1.25 -7.55 6.82
N ILE A 105 -1.98 -7.95 5.77
CA ILE A 105 -3.40 -8.30 5.83
C ILE A 105 -3.53 -9.73 5.31
N LEU A 106 -3.99 -10.64 6.16
CA LEU A 106 -4.27 -12.02 5.78
C LEU A 106 -5.71 -12.12 5.24
N PRO A 107 -5.91 -12.49 3.96
CA PRO A 107 -7.25 -12.72 3.42
C PRO A 107 -7.96 -13.89 4.11
N ALA A 108 -9.29 -13.81 4.20
CA ALA A 108 -10.17 -14.84 4.75
C ALA A 108 -10.85 -15.66 3.64
#